data_AF-A0AAE3JU59-F1
#
_entry.id   AF-A0AAE3JU59-F1
#
_cell.length_a   1.000
_cell.length_b   1.000
_cell.length_c   1.000
_cell.angle_alpha   90.00
_cell.angle_beta   90.00
_cell.angle_gamma   90.00
#
_symmetry.space_group_name_H-M   'P 1'
#
loop_
_entity.id
_entity.type
_entity.pdbx_description
1 polymer ?
#
loop_
_entity_poly.entity_id
_entity_poly.type
_entity_poly.pdbx_seq_one_letter_code
_entity_poly.pdbx_strand_id
1 'polypeptide(L)' 'MGERHTEEMRLLGLTIAFYRRARGLTQSELAEAVQISRTHMSNIEAPNSHTSLSLNKLMDIAEALEIPLKTLFDFKR' A
#
# COMPACT_ATOMS: atom_id res chain seq x y z
N MET A 1 12.51 -9.28 13.65
CA MET A 1 11.11 -9.05 14.10
C MET A 1 10.27 -10.19 13.58
N GLY A 2 9.40 -10.79 14.40
CA GLY A 2 8.80 -12.10 14.12
C GLY A 2 7.99 -12.18 12.82
N GLU A 3 8.19 -13.27 12.08
CA GLU A 3 7.68 -13.61 10.73
C GLU A 3 6.15 -13.83 10.65
N ARG A 4 5.34 -13.31 11.57
CA ARG A 4 3.93 -13.72 11.69
C ARG A 4 2.97 -13.10 10.65
N HIS A 5 3.37 -12.02 9.99
CA HIS A 5 2.49 -11.28 9.06
C HIS A 5 3.15 -10.90 7.73
N THR A 6 4.25 -11.57 7.36
CA THR A 6 5.02 -11.23 6.15
C THR A 6 4.19 -11.37 4.88
N GLU A 7 3.35 -12.41 4.80
CA GLU A 7 2.50 -12.66 3.65
C GLU A 7 1.34 -11.67 3.54
N GLU A 8 0.66 -11.35 4.64
CA GLU A 8 -0.42 -10.35 4.63
C GLU A 8 0.10 -8.96 4.27
N MET A 9 1.28 -8.58 4.76
CA MET A 9 1.92 -7.31 4.38
C MET A 9 2.30 -7.29 2.90
N ARG A 10 2.77 -8.43 2.36
CA ARG A 10 3.06 -8.58 0.94
C ARG A 10 1.80 -8.41 0.09
N LEU A 11 0.71 -9.10 0.45
CA LEU A 11 -0.57 -9.02 -0.25
C LEU A 11 -1.17 -7.61 -0.18
N LEU A 12 -1.03 -6.94 0.96
CA LEU A 12 -1.42 -5.55 1.14
C LEU A 12 -0.66 -4.61 0.18
N GLY A 13 0.66 -4.72 0.11
CA GLY A 13 1.48 -3.94 -0.82
C GLY A 13 1.08 -4.15 -2.29
N LEU A 14 0.82 -5.39 -2.69
CA LEU A 14 0.34 -5.73 -4.03
C LEU A 14 -1.05 -5.17 -4.32
N THR A 15 -1.95 -5.20 -3.33
CA THR A 15 -3.30 -4.66 -3.44
C THR A 15 -3.28 -3.15 -3.60
N ILE A 16 -2.43 -2.45 -2.85
CA ILE A 16 -2.19 -1.00 -3.01
C ILE A 16 -1.68 -0.71 -4.44
N ALA A 17 -0.68 -1.46 -4.91
CA ALA A 17 -0.13 -1.29 -6.26
C ALA A 17 -1.17 -1.56 -7.36
N PHE A 18 -2.08 -2.52 -7.14
CA PHE A 18 -3.17 -2.81 -8.07
C PHE A 18 -4.13 -1.63 -8.17
N TYR A 19 -4.66 -1.14 -7.05
CA TYR A 19 -5.61 -0.03 -7.05
C TYR A 19 -4.97 1.29 -7.50
N ARG A 20 -3.71 1.55 -7.13
CA ARG A 20 -2.95 2.69 -7.66
C ARG A 20 -2.92 2.70 -9.19
N ARG A 21 -2.61 1.55 -9.80
CA ARG A 21 -2.61 1.41 -11.26
C ARG A 21 -4.00 1.53 -11.86
N ALA A 22 -5.03 0.99 -11.20
CA ALA A 22 -6.42 1.14 -11.63
C ALA A 22 -6.89 2.61 -11.60
N ARG A 23 -6.35 3.43 -10.69
CA ARG A 23 -6.54 4.88 -10.63
C ARG A 23 -5.69 5.69 -11.61
N GLY A 24 -4.79 5.04 -12.36
CA GLY A 24 -3.88 5.73 -13.28
C GLY A 24 -2.75 6.51 -12.60
N LEU A 25 -2.52 6.31 -11.29
CA LEU A 25 -1.51 7.04 -10.53
C LEU A 25 -0.14 6.37 -10.65
N THR A 26 0.90 7.18 -10.73
CA THR A 26 2.29 6.79 -10.51
C THR A 26 2.59 6.61 -9.02
N GLN A 27 3.69 5.92 -8.69
CA GLN A 27 4.14 5.82 -7.29
C GLN A 27 4.47 7.18 -6.69
N SER A 28 4.98 8.13 -7.48
CA SER A 28 5.29 9.48 -7.01
C SER A 28 4.02 10.23 -6.63
N GLU A 29 2.99 10.18 -7.47
CA GLU A 29 1.72 10.87 -7.22
C GLU A 29 1.00 10.31 -5.98
N LEU A 30 0.95 8.98 -5.82
CA LEU A 30 0.37 8.41 -4.61
C LEU A 30 1.21 8.74 -3.36
N ALA A 31 2.54 8.71 -3.48
CA ALA A 31 3.43 9.05 -2.36
C ALA A 31 3.25 10.51 -1.91
N GLU A 32 3.12 11.43 -2.87
CA GLU A 32 2.84 12.85 -2.61
C GLU A 32 1.49 13.03 -1.91
N ALA A 33 0.43 12.38 -2.42
CA ALA A 33 -0.91 12.45 -1.84
C ALA A 33 -0.95 11.99 -0.38
N VAL A 34 -0.14 11.00 0.00
CA VAL A 34 -0.09 10.46 1.38
C VAL A 34 1.11 10.95 2.18
N GLN A 35 1.83 11.96 1.67
CA GLN A 35 2.96 12.63 2.32
C GLN A 35 4.07 11.66 2.76
N ILE A 36 4.48 10.75 1.87
CA ILE A 36 5.66 9.91 2.05
C ILE A 36 6.61 10.04 0.86
N SER A 37 7.83 9.52 0.98
CA SER A 37 8.75 9.51 -0.15
C SER A 37 8.33 8.49 -1.20
N ARG A 38 8.63 8.78 -2.46
CA ARG A 38 8.45 7.81 -3.57
C ARG A 38 9.18 6.49 -3.31
N THR A 39 10.35 6.54 -2.67
CA THR A 39 11.09 5.33 -2.25
C THR A 39 10.32 4.53 -1.21
N HIS A 40 9.70 5.19 -0.22
CA HIS A 40 8.85 4.53 0.76
C HIS A 40 7.65 3.87 0.07
N MET A 41 6.97 4.56 -0.85
CA MET A 41 5.88 3.97 -1.63
C MET A 41 6.34 2.77 -2.47
N SER A 42 7.49 2.89 -3.14
CA SER A 42 8.09 1.77 -3.88
C SER A 42 8.38 0.56 -2.99
N ASN A 43 8.83 0.79 -1.75
CA ASN A 43 9.10 -0.27 -0.79
C ASN A 43 7.81 -0.87 -0.22
N ILE A 44 6.73 -0.11 -0.06
CA ILE A 44 5.41 -0.63 0.35
C ILE A 44 4.86 -1.59 -0.72
N GLU A 45 4.99 -1.24 -1.99
CA GLU A 45 4.45 -2.02 -3.09
C GLU A 45 5.34 -3.20 -3.53
N ALA A 46 6.57 -3.27 -3.02
CA ALA A 46 7.54 -4.29 -3.41
C ALA A 46 7.29 -5.63 -2.67
N PRO A 47 7.19 -6.77 -3.38
CA PRO A 47 6.83 -8.05 -2.79
C PRO A 47 7.88 -8.63 -1.82
N ASN A 48 9.13 -8.17 -1.89
CA ASN A 48 10.24 -8.64 -1.06
C ASN A 48 10.72 -7.60 -0.05
N SER A 49 9.91 -6.57 0.22
CA SER A 49 10.29 -5.46 1.09
C SER A 49 9.65 -5.59 2.47
N HIS A 50 10.45 -5.42 3.51
CA HIS A 50 10.01 -5.41 4.91
C HIS A 50 9.77 -3.98 5.38
N THR A 51 8.79 -3.33 4.77
CA THR A 51 8.43 -1.95 5.14
C THR A 51 7.22 -1.94 6.05
N SER A 52 7.33 -1.26 7.18
CA SER A 52 6.22 -1.06 8.10
C SER A 52 5.33 0.08 7.59
N LEU A 53 4.02 -0.09 7.75
CA LEU A 53 3.02 0.92 7.41
C LEU A 53 2.13 1.16 8.64
N SER A 54 1.94 2.43 9.01
CA SER A 54 1.04 2.78 10.11
C SER A 54 -0.42 2.70 9.67
N LEU A 55 -1.34 2.52 10.62
CA LEU A 55 -2.78 2.52 10.34
C LEU A 55 -3.26 3.85 9.75
N ASN A 56 -2.72 4.98 10.22
CA ASN A 56 -3.05 6.29 9.65
C ASN A 56 -2.65 6.35 8.17
N LYS A 57 -1.45 5.86 7.81
CA LYS A 57 -1.03 5.85 6.40
C LYS A 57 -1.85 4.89 5.55
N LEU A 58 -2.35 3.80 6.12
CA LEU A 58 -3.32 2.93 5.44
C LEU A 58 -4.64 3.65 5.14
N MET A 59 -5.14 4.45 6.09
CA MET A 59 -6.34 5.27 5.90
C MET A 59 -6.10 6.34 4.82
N ASP A 60 -4.98 7.06 4.90
CA ASP A 60 -4.59 8.06 3.90
C ASP A 60 -4.50 7.45 2.49
N ILE A 61 -3.91 6.24 2.36
CA ILE A 61 -3.82 5.53 1.08
C ILE A 61 -5.20 5.12 0.57
N ALA A 62 -6.07 4.60 1.42
CA ALA A 62 -7.43 4.22 1.01
C ALA A 62 -8.23 5.44 0.52
N GLU A 63 -8.07 6.59 1.19
CA GLU A 63 -8.69 7.86 0.79
C GLU A 63 -8.12 8.37 -0.54
N ALA A 64 -6.79 8.39 -0.71
CA ALA A 64 -6.14 8.82 -1.96
C ALA A 64 -6.48 7.92 -3.16
N LEU A 65 -6.73 6.63 -2.90
CA LEU A 65 -7.20 5.67 -3.90
C LEU A 65 -8.74 5.66 -4.03
N GLU A 66 -9.44 6.53 -3.30
CA GLU A 66 -10.90 6.60 -3.08
C GLU A 66 -11.58 5.23 -3.12
N ILE A 67 -11.10 4.34 -2.25
CA ILE A 67 -11.68 3.03 -1.99
C ILE A 67 -11.97 2.88 -0.49
N PRO A 68 -12.98 2.07 -0.10
CA PRO A 68 -13.17 1.75 1.31
C PRO A 68 -11.92 1.07 1.88
N LEU A 69 -11.49 1.44 3.10
CA LEU A 69 -10.32 0.85 3.77
C LEU A 69 -10.31 -0.69 3.77
N LYS A 70 -11.48 -1.31 4.01
CA LYS A 70 -11.65 -2.77 3.99
C LYS A 70 -11.15 -3.43 2.70
N THR A 71 -11.19 -2.71 1.58
CA THR A 71 -10.79 -3.20 0.26
C THR A 71 -9.30 -3.48 0.18
N LEU A 72 -8.47 -2.77 0.97
CA LEU A 72 -7.03 -3.04 1.06
C LEU A 72 -6.73 -4.41 1.69
N PHE A 73 -7.71 -5.02 2.36
CA PHE A 73 -7.60 -6.33 3.01
C PHE A 73 -8.44 -7.41 2.31
N ASP A 74 -9.10 -7.09 1.19
CA ASP A 74 -9.84 -8.06 0.37
C ASP A 74 -8.88 -8.79 -0.57
N PHE A 75 -7.97 -9.57 0.02
CA PHE A 75 -6.95 -10.30 -0.71
C PHE A 75 -7.61 -11.37 -1.58
N LYS A 76 -7.51 -11.21 -2.90
CA LYS A 76 -7.92 -12.26 -3.83
C LYS A 76 -6.96 -13.45 -3.68
N ARG A 77 -7.47 -14.54 -3.13
CA ARG A 77 -6.80 -15.85 -3.02
C ARG A 77 -7.19 -16.76 -4.18
#